data_AF-A0A7W1WVU3-F1
#
_entry.id   AF-A0A7W1WVU3-F1
#
_cell.length_a   1.000
_cell.length_b   1.000
_cell.length_c   1.000
_cell.angle_alpha   90.00
_cell.angle_beta   90.00
_cell.angle_gamma   90.00
#
_symmetry.space_group_name_H-M   'P 1'
#
loop_
_entity.id
_entity.type
_entity.pdbx_description
1 polymer ?
#
loop_
_entity_poly.entity_id
_entity_poly.type
_entity_poly.pdbx_seq_one_letter_code
_entity_poly.pdbx_strand_id
1 'polypeptide(L)'
;MFKELSTSIKANLYERISSPLIGSIAISWFYFNWQSILYMVLSDGKIETKLQVFTEQYSNLNTNIIYPVIAGSLIALLYPLVAYIPFWVWEKVQHAQRALKQSLSMKQQLSVEQSLLLRQEILDKDKQIRKIVSENQDATNQLKDIITTLTEENAELYHKLSELTPPDPKADPSKIQLTDTEYQILNAHTGLKDGHVQIAADIASTLNLDLDKVSIALKQLESQNFIKYNAMVEDDDGKDVPGYILDELGRKYLGYKKGQLANK
;
A
#
# COMPACT_ATOMS: atom_id res chain seq x y z
N MET A 1 -17.10 49.47 31.29
CA MET A 1 -17.30 50.43 30.17
C MET A 1 -16.01 50.84 29.45
N PHE A 2 -15.19 51.81 29.90
CA PHE A 2 -14.00 52.23 29.13
C PHE A 2 -12.96 51.11 28.91
N LYS A 3 -12.77 50.27 29.92
CA LYS A 3 -11.86 49.12 29.86
C LYS A 3 -12.36 48.06 28.87
N GLU A 4 -13.67 47.80 28.86
CA GLU A 4 -14.32 46.85 27.94
C GLU A 4 -14.33 47.35 26.50
N LEU A 5 -14.56 48.66 26.28
CA LEU A 5 -14.40 49.30 24.98
C LEU A 5 -12.96 49.25 24.48
N SER A 6 -11.97 49.47 25.36
CA SER A 6 -10.56 49.33 24.98
C SER A 6 -10.23 47.88 24.59
N THR A 7 -10.74 46.89 25.34
CA THR A 7 -10.51 45.48 25.04
C THR A 7 -11.19 45.04 23.74
N SER A 8 -12.43 45.48 23.47
CA SER A 8 -13.17 45.13 22.25
C SER A 8 -12.61 45.81 21.00
N ILE A 9 -12.11 47.05 21.12
CA ILE A 9 -11.39 47.74 20.05
C ILE A 9 -10.05 47.06 19.78
N LYS A 10 -9.29 46.72 20.84
CA LYS A 10 -8.03 45.99 20.69
C LYS A 10 -8.23 44.63 20.04
N ALA A 11 -9.25 43.87 20.42
CA ALA A 11 -9.55 42.56 19.84
C ALA A 11 -9.89 42.67 18.34
N ASN A 12 -10.77 43.60 17.96
CA ASN A 12 -11.12 43.83 16.55
C ASN A 12 -9.95 44.37 15.71
N LEU A 13 -9.14 45.26 16.29
CA LEU A 13 -7.93 45.74 15.62
C LEU A 13 -6.90 44.62 15.50
N TYR A 14 -6.75 43.77 16.51
CA TYR A 14 -5.83 42.63 16.46
C TYR A 14 -6.24 41.65 15.37
N GLU A 15 -7.54 41.33 15.25
CA GLU A 15 -8.07 40.41 14.23
C GLU A 15 -7.94 40.97 12.80
N ARG A 16 -7.99 42.30 12.62
CA ARG A 16 -7.83 42.95 11.30
C ARG A 16 -6.36 43.22 10.95
N ILE A 17 -5.54 43.62 11.92
CA ILE A 17 -4.09 43.86 11.74
C ILE A 17 -3.32 42.54 11.63
N SER A 18 -3.83 41.45 12.18
CA SER A 18 -3.26 40.10 11.99
C SER A 18 -3.46 39.54 10.58
N SER A 19 -4.20 40.24 9.70
CA SER A 19 -4.15 39.97 8.27
C SER A 19 -2.79 40.42 7.69
N PRO A 20 -1.97 39.49 7.16
CA PRO A 20 -0.67 39.82 6.56
C PRO A 20 -0.75 40.88 5.45
N LEU A 21 -1.92 40.99 4.81
CA LEU A 21 -2.20 41.98 3.78
C LEU A 21 -2.31 43.40 4.33
N ILE A 22 -3.01 43.60 5.43
CA ILE A 22 -3.19 44.95 6.00
C ILE A 22 -1.87 45.44 6.60
N GLY A 23 -1.13 44.56 7.28
CA GLY A 23 0.19 44.89 7.83
C GLY A 23 1.19 45.29 6.74
N SER A 24 1.26 44.54 5.65
CA SER A 24 2.17 44.86 4.52
C SER A 24 1.78 46.12 3.76
N ILE A 25 0.48 46.39 3.57
CA ILE A 25 0.00 47.65 2.99
C ILE A 25 0.33 48.84 3.90
N ALA A 26 0.17 48.70 5.22
CA ALA A 26 0.54 49.75 6.17
C ALA A 26 2.06 50.04 6.11
N ILE A 27 2.91 49.01 6.14
CA ILE A 27 4.37 49.15 6.01
C ILE A 27 4.73 49.81 4.68
N SER A 28 4.11 49.38 3.58
CA SER A 28 4.32 49.99 2.27
C SER A 28 3.91 51.45 2.22
N TRP A 29 2.81 51.81 2.89
CA TRP A 29 2.35 53.19 3.00
C TRP A 29 3.36 54.07 3.74
N PHE A 30 3.89 53.61 4.88
CA PHE A 30 4.96 54.30 5.59
C PHE A 30 6.20 54.46 4.72
N TYR A 31 6.55 53.45 3.91
CA TYR A 31 7.69 53.50 3.00
C TYR A 31 7.52 54.56 1.90
N PHE A 32 6.32 54.73 1.32
CA PHE A 32 6.10 55.74 0.28
C PHE A 32 5.84 57.15 0.83
N ASN A 33 5.30 57.27 2.06
CA ASN A 33 4.92 58.55 2.67
C ASN A 33 5.91 59.01 3.77
N TRP A 34 7.08 58.39 3.87
CA TRP A 34 8.06 58.67 4.93
C TRP A 34 8.47 60.15 4.99
N GLN A 35 8.64 60.81 3.84
CA GLN A 35 9.02 62.23 3.78
C GLN A 35 7.93 63.13 4.36
N SER A 36 6.67 62.85 4.05
CA SER A 36 5.53 63.62 4.57
C SER A 36 5.42 63.48 6.09
N ILE A 37 5.61 62.25 6.60
CA ILE A 37 5.56 61.97 8.04
C ILE A 37 6.70 62.68 8.76
N LEU A 38 7.94 62.56 8.26
CA LEU A 38 9.08 63.24 8.86
C LEU A 38 8.92 64.75 8.81
N TYR A 39 8.45 65.32 7.69
CA TYR A 39 8.21 66.75 7.58
C TYR A 39 7.14 67.23 8.56
N MET A 40 6.07 66.47 8.76
CA MET A 40 4.97 66.83 9.65
C MET A 40 5.38 66.75 11.13
N VAL A 41 6.17 65.73 11.50
CA VAL A 41 6.61 65.47 12.89
C VAL A 41 7.83 66.31 13.29
N LEU A 42 8.83 66.43 12.40
CA LEU A 42 10.15 66.99 12.74
C LEU A 42 10.37 68.43 12.28
N SER A 43 9.56 69.01 11.37
CA SER A 43 9.79 70.39 10.97
C SER A 43 9.30 71.37 12.04
N ASP A 44 10.03 72.47 12.25
CA ASP A 44 9.66 73.52 13.22
C ASP A 44 8.59 74.50 12.69
N GLY A 45 8.02 74.23 11.51
CA GLY A 45 7.00 75.08 10.89
C GLY A 45 5.68 75.12 11.67
N LYS A 46 4.96 76.25 11.57
CA LYS A 46 3.58 76.35 12.06
C LYS A 46 2.70 75.28 11.39
N ILE A 47 1.73 74.76 12.13
CA ILE A 47 0.83 73.68 11.68
C ILE A 47 0.13 74.07 10.36
N GLU A 48 -0.26 75.33 10.21
CA GLU A 48 -0.90 75.87 9.00
C GLU A 48 -0.01 75.71 7.76
N THR A 49 1.28 76.09 7.88
CA THR A 49 2.26 75.96 6.81
C THR A 49 2.53 74.49 6.47
N LYS A 50 2.58 73.62 7.48
CA LYS A 50 2.75 72.17 7.27
C LYS A 50 1.59 71.55 6.50
N LEU A 51 0.35 71.92 6.84
CA LEU A 51 -0.86 71.43 6.17
C LEU A 51 -0.94 71.92 4.73
N GLN A 52 -0.54 73.17 4.47
CA GLN A 52 -0.51 73.72 3.12
C GLN A 52 0.50 72.96 2.24
N VAL A 53 1.72 72.77 2.73
CA VAL A 53 2.76 71.98 2.04
C VAL A 53 2.32 70.53 1.82
N PHE A 54 1.65 69.92 2.79
CA PHE A 54 1.10 68.58 2.64
C PHE A 54 0.06 68.48 1.53
N THR A 55 -0.86 69.44 1.48
CA THR A 55 -1.95 69.46 0.49
C THR A 55 -1.43 69.75 -0.92
N GLU A 56 -0.39 70.58 -1.05
CA GLU A 56 0.19 70.94 -2.35
C GLU A 56 1.17 69.88 -2.89
N GLN A 57 1.98 69.26 -2.03
CA GLN A 57 3.10 68.40 -2.46
C GLN A 57 2.88 66.91 -2.19
N TYR A 58 2.02 66.54 -1.25
CA TYR A 58 1.88 65.16 -0.76
C TYR A 58 0.45 64.59 -0.85
N SER A 59 -0.47 65.31 -1.51
CA SER A 59 -1.87 64.90 -1.69
C SER A 59 -2.12 63.95 -2.87
N ASN A 60 -1.07 63.54 -3.59
CA ASN A 60 -1.23 62.71 -4.78
C ASN A 60 -1.77 61.32 -4.41
N LEU A 61 -2.94 60.98 -4.97
CA LEU A 61 -3.63 59.70 -4.72
C LEU A 61 -2.79 58.47 -5.12
N ASN A 62 -1.94 58.60 -6.14
CA ASN A 62 -1.12 57.49 -6.62
C ASN A 62 -0.08 57.08 -5.58
N THR A 63 0.64 58.05 -5.03
CA THR A 63 1.69 57.81 -4.02
C THR A 63 1.11 57.50 -2.64
N ASN A 64 -0.06 58.06 -2.33
CA ASN A 64 -0.64 57.93 -1.01
C ASN A 64 -1.53 56.68 -0.85
N ILE A 65 -2.12 56.15 -1.93
CA ILE A 65 -3.03 55.00 -1.87
C ILE A 65 -2.64 53.89 -2.84
N ILE A 66 -2.51 54.19 -4.14
CA ILE A 66 -2.40 53.15 -5.17
C ILE A 66 -1.07 52.38 -5.07
N TYR A 67 0.07 53.07 -5.01
CA TYR A 67 1.37 52.40 -4.90
C TYR A 67 1.55 51.62 -3.59
N PRO A 68 1.18 52.16 -2.40
CA PRO A 68 1.18 51.40 -1.16
C PRO A 68 0.32 50.14 -1.19
N VAL A 69 -0.88 50.20 -1.78
CA VAL A 69 -1.78 49.04 -1.85
C VAL A 69 -1.22 47.97 -2.78
N ILE A 70 -0.71 48.35 -3.96
CA ILE A 70 -0.13 47.40 -4.92
C ILE A 70 1.15 46.77 -4.35
N ALA A 71 2.07 47.58 -3.86
CA ALA A 71 3.34 47.09 -3.33
C ALA A 71 3.14 46.28 -2.03
N GLY A 72 2.27 46.73 -1.13
CA GLY A 72 1.88 45.97 0.06
C GLY A 72 1.26 44.63 -0.28
N SER A 73 0.33 44.59 -1.25
CA SER A 73 -0.27 43.34 -1.71
C SER A 73 0.76 42.38 -2.32
N LEU A 74 1.69 42.90 -3.12
CA LEU A 74 2.78 42.10 -3.69
C LEU A 74 3.70 41.54 -2.60
N ILE A 75 4.04 42.34 -1.58
CA ILE A 75 4.83 41.89 -0.43
C ILE A 75 4.10 40.80 0.34
N ALA A 76 2.80 40.95 0.63
CA ALA A 76 2.01 39.92 1.30
C ALA A 76 1.98 38.59 0.54
N LEU A 77 1.92 38.64 -0.79
CA LEU A 77 1.90 37.44 -1.63
C LEU A 77 3.27 36.78 -1.73
N LEU A 78 4.34 37.57 -1.81
CA LEU A 78 5.71 37.04 -1.96
C LEU A 78 6.35 36.63 -0.63
N TYR A 79 5.96 37.24 0.49
CA TYR A 79 6.48 36.93 1.81
C TYR A 79 6.45 35.43 2.17
N PRO A 80 5.34 34.68 2.00
CA PRO A 80 5.32 33.25 2.31
C PRO A 80 6.29 32.45 1.43
N LEU A 81 6.51 32.85 0.18
CA LEU A 81 7.45 32.18 -0.73
C LEU A 81 8.89 32.40 -0.29
N VAL A 82 9.25 33.63 0.09
CA VAL A 82 10.60 33.95 0.58
C VAL A 82 10.85 33.31 1.94
N ALA A 83 9.83 33.28 2.81
CA ALA A 83 9.91 32.65 4.13
C ALA A 83 10.08 31.11 4.05
N TYR A 84 9.67 30.48 2.94
CA TYR A 84 9.86 29.05 2.72
C TYR A 84 11.32 28.66 2.41
N ILE A 85 12.11 29.56 1.81
CA ILE A 85 13.51 29.30 1.43
C ILE A 85 14.38 28.88 2.63
N PRO A 86 14.45 29.64 3.75
CA PRO A 86 15.28 29.24 4.89
C PRO A 86 14.80 27.95 5.54
N PHE A 87 13.49 27.67 5.55
CA PHE A 87 12.94 26.41 6.05
C PHE A 87 13.44 25.22 5.20
N TRP A 88 13.35 25.32 3.88
CA TRP A 88 13.83 24.29 2.96
C TRP A 88 15.35 24.06 3.07
N VAL A 89 16.13 25.13 3.19
CA VAL A 89 17.58 25.04 3.42
C VAL A 89 17.88 24.34 4.74
N TRP A 90 17.19 24.71 5.81
CA TRP A 90 17.38 24.12 7.13
C TRP A 90 17.04 22.62 7.15
N GLU A 91 15.94 22.23 6.52
CA GLU A 91 15.54 20.82 6.37
C GLU A 91 16.62 20.02 5.64
N LYS A 92 17.12 20.51 4.51
CA LYS A 92 18.22 19.86 3.75
C LYS A 92 19.48 19.69 4.60
N VAL A 93 19.87 20.73 5.35
CA VAL A 93 21.03 20.68 6.23
C VAL A 93 20.83 19.66 7.35
N GLN A 94 19.65 19.61 7.98
CA GLN A 94 19.32 18.64 9.01
C GLN A 94 19.38 17.20 8.49
N HIS A 95 18.82 16.95 7.30
CA HIS A 95 18.91 15.64 6.66
C HIS A 95 20.36 15.22 6.38
N ALA A 96 21.19 16.14 5.85
CA ALA A 96 22.61 15.88 5.62
C ALA A 96 23.37 15.59 6.93
N GLN A 97 23.10 16.35 8.00
CA GLN A 97 23.70 16.12 9.31
C GLN A 97 23.29 14.79 9.93
N ARG A 98 22.02 14.40 9.80
CA ARG A 98 21.52 13.10 10.27
C ARG A 98 22.18 11.94 9.53
N ALA A 99 22.28 12.03 8.20
CA ALA A 99 22.95 11.03 7.38
C ALA A 99 24.44 10.92 7.75
N LEU A 100 25.11 12.05 7.96
CA LEU A 100 26.51 12.06 8.39
C LEU A 100 26.68 11.42 9.78
N LYS A 101 25.84 11.79 10.76
CA LYS A 101 25.86 11.18 12.10
C LYS A 101 25.59 9.68 12.07
N GLN A 102 24.64 9.22 11.26
CA GLN A 102 24.39 7.79 11.08
C GLN A 102 25.61 7.08 10.49
N SER A 103 26.22 7.66 9.45
CA SER A 103 27.43 7.07 8.85
C SER A 103 28.64 7.05 9.79
N LEU A 104 28.76 8.05 10.67
CA LEU A 104 29.81 8.11 11.70
C LEU A 104 29.54 7.12 12.83
N SER A 105 28.29 7.02 13.28
CA SER A 105 27.86 6.04 14.29
C SER A 105 28.13 4.60 13.82
N MET A 106 27.82 4.29 12.55
CA MET A 106 28.13 2.99 11.95
C MET A 106 29.64 2.71 11.82
N LYS A 107 30.46 3.76 11.70
CA LYS A 107 31.93 3.65 11.65
C LYS A 107 32.58 3.69 13.03
N GLN A 108 31.82 4.06 14.07
CA GLN A 108 32.34 4.13 15.43
C GLN A 108 32.53 2.70 15.93
N GLN A 109 33.76 2.38 16.35
CA GLN A 109 34.04 1.09 16.97
C GLN A 109 33.22 0.99 18.26
N LEU A 110 32.43 -0.08 18.37
CA LEU A 110 31.64 -0.36 19.57
C LEU A 110 32.56 -0.42 20.78
N SER A 111 32.14 0.20 21.89
CA SER A 111 32.85 -0.01 23.14
C SER A 111 32.79 -1.49 23.54
N VAL A 112 33.73 -1.94 24.36
CA VAL A 112 33.76 -3.33 24.84
C VAL A 112 32.42 -3.71 25.49
N GLU A 113 31.81 -2.80 26.25
CA GLU A 113 30.50 -3.00 26.89
C GLU A 113 29.36 -3.15 25.86
N GLN A 114 29.31 -2.28 24.85
CA GLN A 114 28.31 -2.38 23.78
C GLN A 114 28.48 -3.66 22.96
N SER A 115 29.71 -4.11 22.73
CA SER A 115 29.98 -5.37 22.04
C SER A 115 29.52 -6.60 22.82
N LEU A 116 29.65 -6.56 24.17
CA LEU A 116 29.17 -7.62 25.05
C LEU A 116 27.64 -7.67 25.07
N LEU A 117 26.96 -6.52 25.16
CA LEU A 117 25.49 -6.44 25.10
C LEU A 117 24.96 -6.93 23.75
N LEU A 118 25.55 -6.48 22.65
CA LEU A 118 25.18 -6.93 21.30
C LEU A 118 25.36 -8.44 21.16
N ARG A 119 26.46 -9.00 21.70
CA ARG A 119 26.69 -10.45 21.67
C ARG A 119 25.64 -11.21 22.47
N GLN A 120 25.21 -10.68 23.63
CA GLN A 120 24.11 -11.28 24.40
C GLN A 120 22.80 -11.25 23.61
N GLU A 121 22.47 -10.12 22.99
CA GLU A 121 21.26 -9.99 22.17
C GLU A 121 21.28 -10.97 20.98
N ILE A 122 22.42 -11.11 20.30
CA ILE A 122 22.60 -12.10 19.21
C ILE A 122 22.36 -13.51 19.72
N LEU A 123 22.93 -13.87 20.87
CA LEU A 123 22.75 -15.21 21.45
C LEU A 123 21.29 -15.49 21.81
N ASP A 124 20.56 -14.49 22.31
CA ASP A 124 19.14 -14.66 22.65
C ASP A 124 18.25 -14.72 21.40
N LYS A 125 18.56 -13.93 20.37
CA LYS A 125 17.90 -14.04 19.07
C LYS A 125 18.15 -15.39 18.41
N ASP A 126 19.37 -15.91 18.46
CA ASP A 126 19.69 -17.24 17.93
C ASP A 126 18.91 -18.35 18.66
N LYS A 127 18.71 -18.22 19.99
CA LYS A 127 17.85 -19.16 20.74
C LYS A 127 16.39 -19.09 20.27
N GLN A 128 15.86 -17.89 20.07
CA GLN A 128 14.50 -17.70 19.58
C GLN A 128 14.32 -18.28 18.17
N ILE A 129 15.26 -18.02 17.27
CA ILE A 129 15.26 -18.59 15.91
C ILE A 129 15.25 -20.11 15.98
N ARG A 130 16.16 -20.72 16.76
CA ARG A 130 16.20 -22.18 16.92
C ARG A 130 14.89 -22.76 17.45
N LYS A 131 14.26 -22.08 18.41
CA LYS A 131 12.95 -22.48 18.94
C LYS A 131 11.86 -22.44 17.86
N ILE A 132 11.74 -21.33 17.13
CA ILE A 132 10.74 -21.18 16.06
C ILE A 132 10.95 -22.22 14.96
N VAL A 133 12.20 -22.48 14.57
CA VAL A 133 12.52 -23.50 13.57
C VAL A 133 12.09 -24.89 14.04
N SER A 134 12.36 -25.24 15.30
CA SER A 134 11.92 -26.52 15.88
C SER A 134 10.39 -26.63 15.89
N GLU A 135 9.68 -25.61 16.38
CA GLU A 135 8.22 -25.60 16.46
C GLU A 135 7.57 -25.73 15.07
N ASN A 136 8.12 -25.02 14.07
CA ASN A 136 7.65 -25.14 12.69
C ASN A 136 7.93 -26.52 12.09
N GLN A 137 9.08 -27.12 12.42
CA GLN A 137 9.42 -28.45 11.94
C GLN A 137 8.50 -29.52 12.54
N ASP A 138 8.19 -29.41 13.83
CA ASP A 138 7.23 -30.28 14.53
C ASP A 138 5.82 -30.13 13.95
N ALA A 139 5.36 -28.90 13.74
CA ALA A 139 4.06 -28.63 13.09
C ALA A 139 4.01 -29.19 11.66
N THR A 140 5.09 -29.07 10.90
CA THR A 140 5.19 -29.62 9.54
C THR A 140 5.10 -31.15 9.55
N ASN A 141 5.75 -31.80 10.51
CA ASN A 141 5.68 -33.26 10.66
C ASN A 141 4.27 -33.71 11.04
N GLN A 142 3.64 -33.05 12.02
CA GLN A 142 2.26 -33.35 12.41
C GLN A 142 1.28 -33.19 11.24
N LEU A 143 1.43 -32.14 10.43
CA LEU A 143 0.61 -31.94 9.24
C LEU A 143 0.82 -33.05 8.20
N LYS A 144 2.05 -33.51 8.00
CA LYS A 144 2.33 -34.65 7.10
C LYS A 144 1.68 -35.94 7.60
N ASP A 145 1.74 -36.20 8.90
CA ASP A 145 1.12 -37.39 9.51
C ASP A 145 -0.40 -37.34 9.32
N ILE A 146 -1.03 -36.19 9.60
CA ILE A 146 -2.47 -35.99 9.39
C ILE A 146 -2.85 -36.18 7.93
N ILE A 147 -2.09 -35.61 6.98
CA ILE A 147 -2.36 -35.80 5.54
C ILE A 147 -2.27 -37.28 5.17
N THR A 148 -1.30 -38.02 5.72
CA THR A 148 -1.12 -39.44 5.44
C THR A 148 -2.33 -40.24 5.95
N THR A 149 -2.72 -40.05 7.22
CA THR A 149 -3.90 -40.71 7.79
C THR A 149 -5.19 -40.38 7.03
N LEU A 150 -5.43 -39.10 6.71
CA LEU A 150 -6.61 -38.71 5.94
C LEU A 150 -6.60 -39.29 4.52
N THR A 151 -5.43 -39.47 3.91
CA THR A 151 -5.31 -40.08 2.59
C THR A 151 -5.67 -41.57 2.64
N GLU A 152 -5.19 -42.28 3.67
CA GLU A 152 -5.53 -43.69 3.92
C GLU A 152 -7.02 -43.86 4.22
N GLU A 153 -7.58 -43.07 5.14
CA GLU A 153 -9.02 -43.10 5.48
C GLU A 153 -9.90 -42.83 4.25
N ASN A 154 -9.53 -41.83 3.43
CA ASN A 154 -10.26 -41.57 2.19
C ASN A 154 -10.18 -42.75 1.23
N ALA A 155 -9.00 -43.38 1.07
CA ALA A 155 -8.86 -44.55 0.22
C ALA A 155 -9.75 -45.72 0.68
N GLU A 156 -9.82 -45.97 2.00
CA GLU A 156 -10.71 -46.98 2.56
C GLU A 156 -12.19 -46.65 2.34
N LEU A 157 -12.59 -45.38 2.50
CA LEU A 157 -13.97 -44.95 2.26
C LEU A 157 -14.36 -45.14 0.80
N TYR A 158 -13.46 -44.82 -0.15
CA TYR A 158 -13.68 -45.10 -1.57
C TYR A 158 -13.81 -46.60 -1.84
N HIS A 159 -13.01 -47.44 -1.18
CA HIS A 159 -13.13 -48.89 -1.29
C HIS A 159 -14.51 -49.37 -0.81
N LYS A 160 -14.92 -49.00 0.40
CA LYS A 160 -16.24 -49.36 0.97
C LYS A 160 -17.40 -48.86 0.09
N LEU A 161 -17.28 -47.66 -0.47
CA LEU A 161 -18.29 -47.12 -1.39
C LEU A 161 -18.39 -47.94 -2.68
N SER A 162 -17.26 -48.44 -3.20
CA SER A 162 -17.21 -49.28 -4.40
C SER A 162 -17.82 -50.67 -4.20
N GLU A 163 -17.79 -51.21 -2.97
CA GLU A 163 -18.43 -52.48 -2.64
C GLU A 163 -19.96 -52.35 -2.54
N LEU A 164 -20.45 -51.22 -2.02
CA LEU A 164 -21.88 -51.00 -1.75
C LEU A 164 -22.67 -50.51 -2.98
N THR A 165 -21.99 -50.01 -4.01
CA THR A 165 -22.65 -49.44 -5.19
C THR A 165 -22.13 -50.15 -6.44
N PRO A 166 -22.98 -50.81 -7.27
CA PRO A 166 -22.51 -51.30 -8.56
C PRO A 166 -21.89 -50.13 -9.33
N PRO A 167 -20.69 -50.31 -9.93
CA PRO A 167 -19.99 -49.21 -10.57
C PRO A 167 -20.89 -48.64 -11.66
N ASP A 168 -21.14 -47.32 -11.59
CA ASP A 168 -21.87 -46.62 -12.63
C ASP A 168 -21.22 -46.99 -13.98
N PRO A 169 -21.95 -47.60 -14.94
CA PRO A 169 -21.37 -48.01 -16.22
C PRO A 169 -20.69 -46.86 -16.96
N LYS A 170 -21.05 -45.60 -16.66
CA LYS A 170 -20.47 -44.38 -17.22
C LYS A 170 -19.25 -43.85 -16.45
N ALA A 171 -18.86 -44.48 -15.35
CA ALA A 171 -17.66 -44.15 -14.59
C ALA A 171 -16.73 -45.35 -14.36
N ASP A 172 -17.09 -46.55 -14.85
CA ASP A 172 -16.31 -47.77 -14.72
C ASP A 172 -15.00 -47.69 -15.54
N PRO A 173 -13.81 -47.73 -14.90
CA PRO A 173 -12.52 -47.70 -15.58
C PRO A 173 -12.29 -48.86 -16.55
N SER A 174 -13.06 -49.95 -16.42
CA SER A 174 -13.01 -51.12 -17.31
C SER A 174 -13.76 -50.86 -18.63
N LYS A 175 -14.72 -49.93 -18.63
CA LYS A 175 -15.55 -49.58 -19.78
C LYS A 175 -15.12 -48.28 -20.45
N ILE A 176 -14.51 -47.36 -19.68
CA ILE A 176 -14.03 -46.07 -20.16
C ILE A 176 -12.51 -46.00 -19.98
N GLN A 177 -11.79 -45.99 -21.10
CA GLN A 177 -10.35 -45.80 -21.12
C GLN A 177 -10.06 -44.33 -21.37
N LEU A 178 -9.65 -43.62 -20.32
CA LEU A 178 -9.03 -42.31 -20.45
C LEU A 178 -7.59 -42.47 -20.93
N THR A 179 -7.14 -41.55 -21.78
CA THR A 179 -5.71 -41.42 -22.12
C THR A 179 -4.89 -41.11 -20.87
N ASP A 180 -3.59 -41.39 -20.92
CA ASP A 180 -2.68 -41.14 -19.79
C ASP A 180 -2.70 -39.66 -19.36
N THR A 181 -2.73 -38.75 -20.33
CA THR A 181 -2.87 -37.31 -20.09
C THR A 181 -4.20 -36.93 -19.44
N GLU A 182 -5.33 -37.44 -19.94
CA GLU A 182 -6.65 -37.20 -19.33
C GLU A 182 -6.70 -37.72 -17.89
N TYR A 183 -6.13 -38.89 -17.63
CA TYR A 183 -6.08 -39.45 -16.28
C TYR A 183 -5.16 -38.64 -15.36
N GLN A 184 -3.99 -38.20 -15.83
CA GLN A 184 -3.08 -37.37 -15.04
C GLN A 184 -3.73 -36.03 -14.66
N ILE A 185 -4.42 -35.39 -15.62
CA ILE A 185 -5.17 -34.15 -15.38
C ILE A 185 -6.29 -34.42 -14.36
N LEU A 186 -7.10 -35.45 -14.58
CA LEU A 186 -8.20 -35.79 -13.69
C LEU A 186 -7.70 -36.14 -12.28
N ASN A 187 -6.60 -36.89 -12.17
CA ASN A 187 -5.99 -37.25 -10.89
C ASN A 187 -5.37 -36.03 -10.18
N ALA A 188 -4.79 -35.08 -10.91
CA ALA A 188 -4.32 -33.81 -10.36
C ALA A 188 -5.47 -32.97 -9.77
N HIS A 189 -6.70 -33.11 -10.30
CA HIS A 189 -7.90 -32.49 -9.74
C HIS A 189 -8.39 -33.15 -8.43
N THR A 190 -7.80 -34.26 -7.98
CA THR A 190 -8.23 -34.95 -6.73
C THR A 190 -7.88 -34.20 -5.45
N GLY A 191 -7.10 -33.11 -5.53
CA GLY A 191 -6.73 -32.26 -4.39
C GLY A 191 -7.69 -31.09 -4.11
N LEU A 192 -8.81 -30.99 -4.83
CA LEU A 192 -9.71 -29.84 -4.71
C LEU A 192 -10.54 -29.93 -3.42
N LYS A 193 -10.31 -29.00 -2.48
CA LYS A 193 -11.37 -28.57 -1.56
C LYS A 193 -12.52 -28.00 -2.40
N ASP A 194 -13.76 -28.19 -1.96
CA ASP A 194 -14.94 -27.65 -2.63
C ASP A 194 -14.73 -26.18 -3.03
N GLY A 195 -14.84 -25.88 -4.32
CA GLY A 195 -14.81 -24.51 -4.86
C GLY A 195 -13.49 -24.02 -5.48
N HIS A 196 -12.39 -24.79 -5.45
CA HIS A 196 -11.19 -24.43 -6.22
C HIS A 196 -11.38 -24.70 -7.71
N VAL A 197 -11.06 -23.70 -8.53
CA VAL A 197 -11.17 -23.74 -9.99
C VAL A 197 -9.77 -23.89 -10.58
N GLN A 198 -9.56 -24.86 -11.47
CA GLN A 198 -8.26 -25.00 -12.16
C GLN A 198 -8.35 -24.48 -13.59
N ILE A 199 -7.28 -23.84 -14.03
CA ILE A 199 -7.09 -23.36 -15.40
C ILE A 199 -6.03 -24.20 -16.10
N ALA A 200 -6.07 -24.24 -17.44
CA ALA A 200 -5.18 -25.07 -18.23
C ALA A 200 -3.69 -24.75 -18.00
N ALA A 201 -3.34 -23.48 -17.77
CA ALA A 201 -1.98 -23.01 -17.54
C ALA A 201 -1.37 -23.63 -16.26
N ASP A 202 -2.11 -23.61 -15.15
CA ASP A 202 -1.67 -24.16 -13.87
C ASP A 202 -1.47 -25.67 -13.93
N ILE A 203 -2.37 -26.36 -14.64
CA ILE A 203 -2.26 -27.81 -14.82
C ILE A 203 -1.05 -28.15 -15.69
N ALA A 204 -0.84 -27.40 -16.77
CA ALA A 204 0.30 -27.57 -17.66
C ALA A 204 1.64 -27.36 -16.93
N SER A 205 1.74 -26.30 -16.11
CA SER A 205 2.93 -26.01 -15.32
C SER A 205 3.16 -27.06 -14.23
N THR A 206 2.11 -27.46 -13.52
CA THR A 206 2.19 -28.44 -12.42
C THR A 206 2.58 -29.83 -12.92
N LEU A 207 2.01 -30.27 -14.04
CA LEU A 207 2.25 -31.60 -14.61
C LEU A 207 3.40 -31.61 -15.62
N ASN A 208 4.02 -30.46 -15.91
CA ASN A 208 5.04 -30.27 -16.95
C ASN A 208 4.57 -30.82 -18.32
N LEU A 209 3.34 -30.46 -18.69
CA LEU A 209 2.68 -30.86 -19.92
C LEU A 209 2.53 -29.67 -20.87
N ASP A 210 2.36 -29.97 -22.15
CA ASP A 210 2.11 -28.97 -23.19
C ASP A 210 0.71 -28.36 -23.04
N LEU A 211 0.61 -27.03 -23.05
CA LEU A 211 -0.63 -26.29 -22.77
C LEU A 211 -1.75 -26.65 -23.77
N ASP A 212 -1.40 -26.84 -25.03
CA ASP A 212 -2.36 -27.20 -26.08
C ASP A 212 -2.93 -28.61 -25.82
N LYS A 213 -2.10 -29.56 -25.41
CA LYS A 213 -2.54 -30.92 -25.04
C LYS A 213 -3.45 -30.91 -23.81
N VAL A 214 -3.10 -30.11 -22.80
CA VAL A 214 -3.94 -29.96 -21.59
C VAL A 214 -5.29 -29.36 -21.96
N SER A 215 -5.32 -28.33 -22.80
CA SER A 215 -6.56 -27.69 -23.25
C SER A 215 -7.47 -28.64 -24.04
N ILE A 216 -6.90 -29.50 -24.88
CA ILE A 216 -7.65 -30.54 -25.61
C ILE A 216 -8.21 -31.58 -24.64
N ALA A 217 -7.39 -32.08 -23.72
CA ALA A 217 -7.80 -33.08 -22.74
C ALA A 217 -8.89 -32.56 -21.79
N LEU A 218 -8.83 -31.28 -21.36
CA LEU A 218 -9.88 -30.66 -20.56
C LEU A 218 -11.22 -30.62 -21.32
N LYS A 219 -11.23 -30.22 -22.59
CA LYS A 219 -12.45 -30.24 -23.42
C LYS A 219 -13.01 -31.65 -23.60
N GLN A 220 -12.14 -32.66 -23.73
CA GLN A 220 -12.55 -34.05 -23.84
C GLN A 220 -13.15 -34.56 -22.53
N LEU A 221 -12.51 -34.28 -21.39
CA LEU A 221 -13.02 -34.60 -20.06
C LEU A 221 -14.36 -33.90 -19.77
N GLU A 222 -14.53 -32.65 -20.22
CA GLU A 222 -15.78 -31.90 -20.12
C GLU A 222 -16.88 -32.56 -20.97
N SER A 223 -16.58 -32.92 -22.22
CA SER A 223 -17.54 -33.59 -23.11
C SER A 223 -18.01 -34.96 -22.58
N GLN A 224 -17.16 -35.62 -21.79
CA GLN A 224 -17.44 -36.89 -21.13
C GLN A 224 -18.12 -36.70 -19.76
N ASN A 225 -18.35 -35.46 -19.31
CA ASN A 225 -18.90 -35.09 -18.00
C ASN A 225 -18.03 -35.50 -16.80
N PHE A 226 -16.72 -35.65 -16.99
CA PHE A 226 -15.79 -35.90 -15.86
C PHE A 226 -15.42 -34.61 -15.13
N ILE A 227 -15.44 -33.48 -15.84
CA ILE A 227 -15.27 -32.13 -15.30
C ILE A 227 -16.39 -31.24 -15.83
N LYS A 228 -16.59 -30.09 -15.18
CA LYS A 228 -17.54 -29.07 -15.63
C LYS A 228 -16.89 -27.70 -15.62
N TYR A 229 -17.21 -26.88 -16.62
CA TYR A 229 -16.92 -25.46 -16.59
C TYR A 229 -17.58 -24.81 -15.36
N ASN A 230 -16.84 -23.94 -14.68
CA ASN A 230 -17.32 -23.22 -13.50
C ASN A 230 -17.44 -21.71 -13.75
N ALA A 231 -16.34 -21.07 -14.14
CA ALA A 231 -16.26 -19.63 -14.34
C ALA A 231 -15.04 -19.26 -15.20
N MET A 232 -15.02 -18.02 -15.71
CA MET A 232 -13.80 -17.42 -16.22
C MET A 232 -12.95 -16.98 -15.02
N VAL A 233 -11.65 -17.26 -15.09
CA VAL A 233 -10.65 -16.92 -14.07
C VAL A 233 -9.52 -16.17 -14.77
N GLU A 234 -9.03 -15.10 -14.13
CA GLU A 234 -7.88 -14.36 -14.60
C GLU A 234 -6.60 -15.17 -14.37
N ASP A 235 -5.82 -15.42 -15.42
CA ASP A 235 -4.52 -16.08 -15.32
C ASP A 235 -3.41 -15.12 -14.84
N ASP A 236 -2.21 -15.64 -14.60
CA ASP A 236 -1.04 -14.86 -14.16
C ASP A 236 -0.63 -13.75 -15.16
N ASP A 237 -1.09 -13.81 -16.41
CA ASP A 237 -0.87 -12.80 -17.46
C ASP A 237 -2.00 -11.75 -17.50
N GLY A 238 -3.01 -11.85 -16.64
CA GLY A 238 -4.17 -10.96 -16.63
C GLY A 238 -5.21 -11.26 -17.71
N LYS A 239 -5.23 -12.49 -18.26
CA LYS A 239 -6.20 -12.92 -19.29
C LYS A 239 -7.29 -13.78 -18.66
N ASP A 240 -8.53 -13.50 -19.05
CA ASP A 240 -9.67 -14.35 -18.68
C ASP A 240 -9.61 -15.69 -19.42
N VAL A 241 -9.44 -16.77 -18.67
CA VAL A 241 -9.39 -18.15 -19.17
C VAL A 241 -10.47 -19.02 -18.52
N PRO A 242 -10.96 -20.08 -19.21
CA PRO A 242 -11.98 -20.95 -18.66
C PRO A 242 -11.44 -21.79 -17.52
N GLY A 243 -12.15 -21.76 -16.40
CA GLY A 243 -11.85 -22.53 -15.20
C GLY A 243 -12.79 -23.72 -15.02
N TYR A 244 -12.20 -24.86 -14.68
CA TYR A 244 -12.90 -26.14 -14.56
C TYR A 244 -12.90 -26.68 -13.13
N ILE A 245 -13.96 -27.41 -12.78
CA ILE A 245 -14.06 -28.15 -11.51
C ILE A 245 -14.44 -29.60 -11.76
N LEU A 246 -14.04 -30.47 -10.84
CA LEU A 246 -14.32 -31.90 -10.92
C LEU A 246 -15.83 -32.17 -10.80
N ASP A 247 -16.39 -32.97 -11.71
CA ASP A 247 -17.79 -33.36 -11.64
C ASP A 247 -17.99 -34.69 -10.87
N GLU A 248 -19.24 -35.02 -10.55
CA GLU A 248 -19.56 -36.23 -9.77
C GLU A 248 -19.07 -37.51 -10.47
N LEU A 249 -19.18 -37.58 -11.80
CA LEU A 249 -18.70 -38.71 -12.59
C LEU A 249 -17.16 -38.83 -12.53
N GLY A 250 -16.45 -37.70 -12.56
CA GLY A 250 -14.99 -37.64 -12.41
C GLY A 250 -14.53 -38.17 -11.07
N ARG A 251 -15.20 -37.74 -9.99
CA ARG A 251 -14.96 -38.26 -8.63
C ARG A 251 -15.18 -39.78 -8.56
N LYS A 252 -16.28 -40.28 -9.13
CA LYS A 252 -16.59 -41.73 -9.14
C LYS A 252 -15.54 -42.51 -9.91
N TYR A 253 -15.16 -42.07 -11.11
CA TYR A 253 -14.13 -42.72 -11.93
C TYR A 253 -12.79 -42.83 -11.19
N LEU A 254 -12.36 -41.73 -10.55
CA LEU A 254 -11.13 -41.71 -9.76
C LEU A 254 -11.21 -42.63 -8.54
N GLY A 255 -12.35 -42.64 -7.84
CA GLY A 255 -12.60 -43.55 -6.73
C GLY A 255 -12.46 -45.00 -7.13
N TYR A 256 -13.10 -45.41 -8.23
CA TYR A 256 -13.01 -46.78 -8.75
C TYR A 256 -11.60 -47.13 -9.22
N LYS A 257 -10.92 -46.23 -9.94
CA LYS A 257 -9.56 -46.47 -10.44
C LYS A 257 -8.54 -46.56 -9.31
N LYS A 258 -8.65 -45.73 -8.27
CA LYS A 258 -7.80 -45.81 -7.07
C LYS A 258 -8.08 -47.09 -6.28
N GLY A 259 -9.34 -47.52 -6.16
CA GLY A 259 -9.68 -48.81 -5.54
C GLY A 259 -9.10 -50.01 -6.28
N GLN A 260 -9.13 -50.02 -7.63
CA GLN A 260 -8.49 -51.08 -8.43
C GLN A 260 -6.97 -51.11 -8.28
N LEU A 261 -6.32 -49.94 -8.12
CA LEU A 261 -4.87 -49.85 -7.89
C LEU A 261 -4.49 -50.29 -6.47
N ALA A 262 -5.32 -50.02 -5.47
CA ALA A 262 -5.09 -50.45 -4.09
C ALA A 262 -5.22 -51.98 -3.90
N ASN A 263 -5.97 -52.65 -4.78
CA ASN A 263 -6.18 -54.10 -4.76
C ASN A 263 -5.15 -54.91 -5.58
N LYS A 264 -4.13 -54.25 -6.16
CA LYS A 264 -3.00 -54.88 -6.86
C LYS A 264 -1.75 -54.86 -6.00
#